data_AF-A0A1H8FQP8-F1
#
_entry.id   AF-A0A1H8FQP8-F1
#
_cell.length_a   1.000
_cell.length_b   1.000
_cell.length_c   1.000
_cell.angle_alpha   90.00
_cell.angle_beta   90.00
_cell.angle_gamma   90.00
#
_symmetry.space_group_name_H-M   'P 1'
#
loop_
_entity.id
_entity.type
_entity.pdbx_description
1 polymer ?
#
loop_
_entity_poly.entity_id
_entity_poly.type
_entity_poly.pdbx_seq_one_letter_code
_entity_poly.pdbx_strand_id
1 'polypeptide(L)'
;MDMINEFDKDKLARINELAKIAKERELTKEETDERAGLRKEFLENFRAGFRQQLSNIKVVHPEEVTEAIEEEIEEEIEEVEEIAEEIDEELEAEVEEVASEIKKEI
;
A
#
# COMPACT_ATOMS: atom_id res chain seq x y z
N MET A 1 4.02 -1.88 -2.20
CA MET A 1 4.40 -0.86 -3.19
C MET A 1 5.02 -1.57 -4.40
N ASP A 2 4.24 -1.82 -5.44
CA ASP A 2 4.74 -2.48 -6.66
C ASP A 2 5.67 -1.53 -7.42
N MET A 3 6.98 -1.77 -7.35
CA MET A 3 8.01 -1.03 -8.10
C MET A 3 7.81 -1.09 -9.63
N ILE A 4 6.89 -1.92 -10.11
CA ILE A 4 6.59 -2.15 -11.53
C ILE A 4 5.40 -1.29 -12.00
N ASN A 5 4.58 -0.75 -11.10
CA ASN A 5 3.36 -0.03 -11.50
C ASN A 5 3.62 1.31 -12.23
N GLU A 6 4.84 1.87 -12.17
CA GLU A 6 5.21 3.09 -12.91
C GLU A 6 5.75 2.82 -14.32
N PHE A 7 6.20 1.61 -14.63
CA PHE A 7 6.68 1.28 -15.97
C PHE A 7 5.53 0.73 -16.83
N ASP A 8 5.43 1.24 -18.05
CA ASP A 8 4.40 0.85 -19.01
C ASP A 8 4.36 -0.67 -19.21
N LYS A 9 3.20 -1.26 -18.91
CA LYS A 9 2.96 -2.70 -18.99
C LYS A 9 3.11 -3.23 -20.42
N ASP A 10 2.77 -2.43 -21.43
CA ASP A 10 2.88 -2.82 -22.83
C ASP A 10 4.34 -2.87 -23.26
N LYS A 11 5.16 -1.91 -22.81
CA LYS A 11 6.62 -1.95 -23.01
C LYS A 11 7.26 -3.15 -22.33
N LEU A 12 6.81 -3.49 -21.12
CA LEU A 12 7.30 -4.68 -20.42
C LEU A 12 6.92 -5.97 -21.14
N ALA A 13 5.68 -6.07 -21.63
CA ALA A 13 5.23 -7.18 -22.45
C ALA A 13 6.09 -7.32 -23.71
N ARG A 14 6.40 -6.20 -24.38
CA ARG A 14 7.28 -6.18 -25.55
C ARG A 14 8.70 -6.66 -25.24
N ILE A 15 9.29 -6.25 -24.12
CA ILE A 15 10.60 -6.78 -23.66
C ILE A 15 10.53 -8.30 -23.50
N ASN A 16 9.44 -8.83 -22.93
CA ASN A 16 9.25 -10.26 -22.72
C ASN A 16 9.04 -11.03 -24.03
N GLU A 17 8.32 -10.46 -25.00
CA GLU A 17 8.19 -11.02 -26.35
C GLU A 17 9.55 -11.13 -27.03
N LEU A 18 10.32 -10.04 -27.09
CA LEU A 18 11.67 -10.04 -27.67
C LEU A 18 12.60 -11.02 -26.94
N ALA A 19 12.42 -11.19 -25.63
CA ALA A 19 13.18 -12.18 -24.86
C ALA A 19 12.78 -13.63 -25.18
N LYS A 20 11.51 -13.91 -25.50
CA LYS A 20 11.06 -15.23 -25.97
C LYS A 20 11.59 -15.51 -27.37
N ILE A 21 11.47 -14.56 -28.28
CA ILE A 21 12.00 -14.66 -29.63
C ILE A 21 13.50 -14.96 -29.60
N ALA A 22 14.28 -14.24 -28.76
CA ALA A 22 15.71 -14.45 -28.59
C ALA A 22 16.11 -15.86 -28.09
N LYS A 23 15.18 -16.62 -27.50
CA LYS A 23 15.41 -18.01 -27.09
C LYS A 23 15.16 -19.00 -28.22
N GLU A 24 14.25 -18.67 -29.13
CA GLU A 24 13.86 -19.51 -30.26
C GLU A 24 14.76 -19.27 -31.48
N ARG A 25 15.14 -18.00 -31.72
CA ARG A 25 16.03 -17.57 -32.80
C ARG A 25 16.89 -16.39 -32.38
N GLU A 26 17.92 -16.10 -33.16
CA GLU A 26 18.64 -14.83 -33.02
C GLU A 26 17.73 -13.65 -33.35
N LEU A 27 17.90 -12.55 -32.61
CA LEU A 27 17.22 -11.28 -32.88
C LEU A 27 17.86 -10.59 -34.08
N THR A 28 17.04 -9.89 -34.85
CA THR A 28 17.57 -8.97 -35.86
C THR A 28 18.26 -7.79 -35.17
N LYS A 29 19.04 -7.02 -35.93
CA LYS A 29 19.69 -5.83 -35.41
C LYS A 29 18.68 -4.81 -34.87
N GLU A 30 17.59 -4.59 -35.61
CA GLU A 30 16.52 -3.67 -35.22
C GLU A 30 15.84 -4.12 -33.91
N GLU A 31 15.52 -5.40 -33.78
CA GLU A 31 14.93 -5.97 -32.55
C GLU A 31 15.89 -5.88 -31.36
N THR A 32 17.19 -6.02 -31.61
CA THR A 32 18.22 -5.91 -30.58
C THR A 32 18.32 -4.48 -30.07
N ASP A 33 18.32 -3.50 -30.99
CA ASP A 33 18.37 -2.08 -30.66
C ASP A 33 17.07 -1.64 -29.94
N GLU A 34 15.90 -2.11 -30.38
CA GLU A 34 14.60 -1.92 -29.71
C GLU A 34 14.66 -2.46 -28.28
N ARG A 35 15.07 -3.72 -28.11
CA ARG A 35 15.19 -4.37 -26.80
C ARG A 35 16.16 -3.62 -25.88
N ALA A 36 17.28 -3.15 -26.40
CA ALA A 36 18.26 -2.40 -25.63
C ALA A 36 17.69 -1.08 -25.11
N GLY A 37 16.97 -0.33 -25.96
CA GLY A 37 16.28 0.90 -25.59
C GLY A 37 15.24 0.68 -24.49
N LEU A 38 14.35 -0.30 -24.68
CA LEU A 38 13.31 -0.63 -23.71
C LEU A 38 13.87 -1.07 -22.36
N ARG A 39 14.96 -1.86 -22.35
CA ARG A 39 15.61 -2.29 -21.10
C ARG A 39 16.32 -1.16 -20.38
N LYS A 40 16.86 -0.19 -21.12
CA LYS A 40 17.48 1.00 -20.53
C LYS A 40 16.43 1.82 -19.76
N GLU A 41 15.30 2.10 -20.41
CA GLU A 41 14.17 2.82 -19.79
C GLU A 41 13.64 2.09 -18.54
N PHE A 42 13.43 0.77 -18.65
CA PHE A 42 13.03 -0.06 -17.51
C PHE A 42 14.01 0.04 -16.33
N LEU A 43 15.31 -0.07 -16.59
CA LEU A 43 16.34 -0.01 -15.55
C LEU A 43 16.43 1.37 -14.89
N GLU A 44 16.21 2.45 -15.64
CA GLU A 44 16.19 3.80 -15.10
C GLU A 44 15.05 3.98 -14.11
N ASN A 45 13.84 3.56 -14.49
CA ASN A 45 12.66 3.58 -13.62
C ASN A 45 12.84 2.67 -12.39
N PHE A 46 13.30 1.44 -12.61
CA PHE A 46 13.57 0.49 -11.51
C PHE A 46 14.57 1.06 -10.50
N ARG A 47 15.66 1.67 -10.97
CA ARG A 47 16.67 2.29 -10.09
C ARG A 47 16.11 3.50 -9.33
N ALA A 48 15.19 4.26 -9.92
CA ALA A 48 14.55 5.37 -9.24
C ALA A 48 13.68 4.87 -8.06
N GLY A 49 12.79 3.91 -8.32
CA GLY A 49 11.97 3.29 -7.27
C GLY A 49 12.81 2.60 -6.20
N PHE A 50 13.88 1.89 -6.59
CA PHE A 50 14.77 1.25 -5.64
C PHE A 50 15.51 2.24 -4.73
N ARG A 51 15.94 3.40 -5.25
CA ARG A 51 16.53 4.47 -4.42
C ARG A 51 15.56 5.00 -3.37
N GLN A 52 14.29 5.19 -3.74
CA GLN A 52 13.25 5.62 -2.81
C GLN A 52 13.00 4.58 -1.71
N GLN A 53 13.02 3.29 -2.04
CA GLN A 53 12.92 2.25 -1.02
C GLN A 53 14.12 2.29 -0.06
N LEU A 54 15.35 2.40 -0.59
CA LEU A 54 16.54 2.48 0.24
C LEU A 54 16.54 3.71 1.16
N SER A 55 16.02 4.86 0.73
CA SER A 55 15.91 6.04 1.60
C SER A 55 14.94 5.84 2.77
N ASN A 56 14.01 4.90 2.65
CA ASN A 56 13.06 4.57 3.71
C ASN A 56 13.57 3.44 4.63
N ILE A 57 14.71 2.82 4.32
CA ILE A 57 15.32 1.83 5.20
C ILE A 57 16.03 2.57 6.34
N LYS A 58 15.49 2.43 7.55
CA LYS A 58 16.10 2.89 8.79
C LYS A 58 16.68 1.69 9.55
N VAL A 59 17.85 1.87 10.16
CA VAL A 59 18.35 0.92 11.17
C VAL A 59 17.68 1.28 12.48
N VAL A 60 16.93 0.33 13.05
CA VAL A 60 16.20 0.49 14.31
C VAL A 60 16.78 -0.44 15.37
N HIS A 61 16.87 0.05 16.60
CA HIS A 61 17.13 -0.80 17.76
C HIS A 61 15.83 -1.47 18.21
N PRO A 62 15.88 -2.69 18.80
CA PRO A 62 14.67 -3.38 19.24
C PRO A 62 13.79 -2.55 20.18
N GLU A 63 14.40 -1.74 21.05
CA GLU A 63 13.71 -0.84 21.98
C GLU A 63 12.90 0.26 21.27
N GLU A 64 13.45 0.86 20.20
CA GLU A 64 12.73 1.87 19.39
C GLU A 64 11.49 1.27 18.70
N VAL A 65 11.53 -0.03 18.37
CA VAL A 65 10.40 -0.71 17.72
C VAL A 65 9.31 -1.01 18.74
N THR A 66 9.68 -1.42 19.97
CA THR A 66 8.70 -1.66 21.03
C THR A 66 8.02 -0.36 21.44
N GLU A 67 8.77 0.74 21.61
CA GLU A 67 8.20 2.05 21.94
C GLU A 67 7.22 2.52 20.84
N ALA A 68 7.60 2.44 19.57
CA ALA A 68 6.73 2.85 18.47
C ALA A 68 5.45 2.01 18.35
N ILE A 69 5.53 0.70 18.63
CA ILE A 69 4.36 -0.19 18.63
C ILE A 69 3.48 0.08 19.85
N GLU A 70 4.07 0.37 21.01
CA GLU A 70 3.32 0.74 22.21
C GLU A 70 2.55 2.04 22.00
N GLU A 71 3.17 3.07 21.40
CA GLU A 71 2.51 4.33 21.01
C GLU A 71 1.35 4.09 20.03
N GLU A 72 1.56 3.29 18.97
CA GLU A 72 0.51 2.98 17.98
C GLU A 72 -0.68 2.23 18.60
N ILE A 73 -0.41 1.29 19.52
CA ILE A 73 -1.47 0.56 20.25
C ILE A 73 -2.21 1.49 21.21
N GLU A 74 -1.51 2.41 21.90
CA GLU A 74 -2.16 3.38 22.78
C GLU A 74 -3.10 4.31 22.00
N GLU A 75 -2.67 4.81 20.84
CA GLU A 75 -3.53 5.62 19.94
C GLU A 75 -4.76 4.84 19.48
N GLU A 76 -4.61 3.58 19.04
CA GLU A 76 -5.74 2.74 18.63
C GLU A 76 -6.71 2.45 19.80
N ILE A 77 -6.19 2.25 21.02
CA ILE A 77 -7.04 2.02 22.21
C ILE A 77 -7.82 3.29 22.55
N GLU A 78 -7.18 4.47 22.51
CA GLU A 78 -7.84 5.75 22.78
C GLU A 78 -8.98 6.01 21.77
N GLU A 79 -8.76 5.73 20.48
CA GLU A 79 -9.82 5.81 19.46
C GLU A 79 -10.99 4.86 19.75
N VAL A 80 -10.71 3.63 20.19
CA VAL A 80 -11.75 2.64 20.54
C VAL A 80 -12.51 3.05 21.80
N GLU A 81 -11.84 3.64 22.78
CA GLU A 81 -12.46 4.16 24.00
C GLU A 81 -13.40 5.34 23.69
N GLU A 82 -12.98 6.30 22.86
CA GLU A 82 -13.86 7.39 22.39
C GLU A 82 -15.12 6.84 21.70
N ILE A 83 -14.96 5.86 20.80
CA ILE A 83 -16.11 5.24 20.11
C ILE A 83 -17.04 4.53 21.10
N ALA A 84 -16.49 3.87 22.12
CA ALA A 84 -17.30 3.19 23.13
C ALA A 84 -18.10 4.19 23.96
N GLU A 85 -17.51 5.33 24.34
CA GLU A 85 -18.22 6.40 25.03
C GLU A 85 -19.35 7.00 24.17
N GLU A 86 -19.10 7.26 22.88
CA GLU A 86 -20.14 7.74 21.96
C GLU A 86 -21.32 6.76 21.84
N ILE A 87 -21.03 5.45 21.76
CA ILE A 87 -22.07 4.41 21.67
C ILE A 87 -22.90 4.35 22.96
N ASP A 88 -22.26 4.42 24.13
CA ASP A 88 -22.96 4.38 25.41
C ASP A 88 -23.89 5.59 25.57
N GLU A 89 -23.44 6.80 25.17
CA GLU A 89 -24.29 8.00 25.16
C GLU A 89 -25.49 7.88 24.19
N GLU A 90 -25.28 7.35 22.99
CA GLU A 90 -26.36 7.13 22.01
C GLU A 90 -27.38 6.09 22.53
N LEU A 91 -26.91 5.02 23.16
CA LEU A 91 -27.77 3.98 23.73
C LEU A 91 -28.62 4.53 24.90
N GLU A 92 -28.03 5.36 25.77
CA GLU A 92 -28.78 6.01 26.86
C GLU A 92 -29.87 6.92 26.30
N ALA A 93 -29.57 7.70 25.27
CA ALA A 93 -30.55 8.56 24.60
C ALA A 93 -31.70 7.76 23.97
N GLU A 94 -31.41 6.67 23.26
CA GLU A 94 -32.43 5.79 22.69
C GLU A 94 -33.31 5.15 23.78
N VAL A 95 -32.72 4.68 24.88
CA VAL A 95 -33.47 4.10 26.01
C VAL A 95 -34.40 5.12 26.64
N GLU A 96 -33.96 6.38 26.78
CA GLU A 96 -34.77 7.46 27.34
C GLU A 96 -35.92 7.85 26.39
N GLU A 97 -35.66 7.90 25.07
CA GLU A 97 -36.68 8.12 24.05
C GLU A 97 -37.77 7.02 24.10
N VAL A 98 -37.38 5.75 24.05
CA VAL A 98 -38.30 4.59 24.11
C VAL A 98 -39.10 4.59 25.41
N ALA A 99 -38.47 4.88 26.55
CA ALA A 99 -39.16 4.98 27.84
C ALA A 99 -40.20 6.13 27.85
N SER A 100 -39.92 7.22 27.13
CA SER A 100 -40.86 8.34 26.99
C SER A 100 -42.05 7.99 26.10
N GLU A 101 -41.87 7.18 25.07
CA GLU A 101 -42.94 6.72 24.17
C GLU A 101 -43.89 5.77 24.89
N ILE A 102 -43.37 4.78 25.62
CA ILE A 102 -44.18 3.84 26.41
C ILE A 102 -45.05 4.57 27.43
N LYS A 103 -44.51 5.62 28.08
CA LYS A 103 -45.27 6.45 29.03
C LYS A 103 -46.39 7.29 28.38
N LYS A 104 -46.33 7.55 27.08
CA LYS A 104 -47.40 8.28 26.35
C LYS A 104 -48.55 7.37 25.93
N GLU A 105 -48.33 6.06 25.84
CA GLU A 105 -49.33 5.06 25.44
C GLU A 105 -50.14 4.44 26.60
N ILE A 106 -49.81 4.76 27.85
CA ILE A 106 -50.53 4.34 29.08
C ILE A 106 -51.28 5.53 29.68
#